data_AF-A0A226F088-F1
#
_entry.id   AF-A0A226F088-F1
#
_cell.length_a   1.000
_cell.length_b   1.000
_cell.length_c   1.000
_cell.angle_alpha   90.00
_cell.angle_beta   90.00
_cell.angle_gamma   90.00
#
_symmetry.space_group_name_H-M   'P 1'
#
loop_
_entity.id
_entity.type
_entity.pdbx_description
1 polymer ?
#
loop_
_entity_poly.entity_id
_entity_poly.type
_entity_poly.pdbx_seq_one_letter_code
_entity_poly.pdbx_strand_id
1 'polypeptide(L)'
;MFTCTESFHVEMSLGQERGLHLLRALYRELRPSVLEPNKHVYQTPAWKYIVKTCRECPPSEPSPETISPALRVGEYYVSALRGTREYLRIHTVYKGKGERSPKDLAEILGFYMPDDPTPDPRKKNHKTNRDDSITNTPNS
;
A
#
# COMPACT_ATOMS: atom_id res chain seq x y z
N MET A 1 -26.37 17.70 -7.82
CA MET A 1 -25.56 16.55 -8.23
C MET A 1 -24.71 17.01 -9.41
N PHE A 2 -23.43 17.29 -9.21
CA PHE A 2 -22.54 17.72 -10.29
C PHE A 2 -21.81 16.51 -10.87
N THR A 3 -22.01 16.28 -12.16
CA THR A 3 -21.40 15.21 -12.95
C THR A 3 -19.90 15.48 -13.11
N CYS A 4 -19.10 14.78 -12.31
CA CYS A 4 -17.64 14.83 -12.33
C CYS A 4 -17.10 13.95 -13.46
N THR A 5 -17.32 14.35 -14.71
CA THR A 5 -16.74 13.65 -15.89
C THR A 5 -16.18 14.58 -16.95
N GLU A 6 -16.42 15.89 -16.87
CA GLU A 6 -15.85 16.87 -17.79
C GLU A 6 -14.61 17.54 -17.18
N SER A 7 -13.44 16.89 -17.22
CA SER A 7 -12.12 17.55 -17.08
C SER A 7 -10.93 16.60 -17.30
N PHE A 8 -11.08 15.56 -18.12
CA PHE A 8 -9.95 14.70 -18.51
C PHE A 8 -9.82 14.61 -20.03
N HIS A 9 -9.87 15.76 -20.72
CA HIS A 9 -9.17 15.88 -22.00
C HIS A 9 -7.72 16.26 -21.70
N VAL A 10 -6.95 15.23 -21.32
CA VAL A 10 -5.50 15.30 -21.26
C VAL A 10 -5.03 14.67 -22.56
N GLU A 11 -4.87 15.48 -23.62
CA GLU A 11 -4.00 15.10 -24.73
C GLU A 11 -2.56 15.13 -24.20
N MET A 12 -2.18 14.02 -23.57
CA MET A 12 -0.78 13.68 -23.32
C MET A 12 -0.42 12.62 -24.35
N SER A 13 0.29 13.03 -25.39
CA SER A 13 1.00 12.16 -26.33
C SER A 13 2.20 11.49 -25.65
N LEU A 14 1.93 10.62 -24.68
CA LEU A 14 2.85 9.56 -24.26
C LEU A 14 2.46 8.32 -25.05
N GLY A 15 3.40 7.49 -25.49
CA GLY A 15 3.08 6.15 -26.00
C GLY A 15 2.12 5.41 -25.05
N GLN A 16 0.97 4.99 -25.58
CA GLN A 16 -0.37 5.40 -25.12
C GLN A 16 -0.95 4.74 -23.86
N GLU A 17 -0.33 3.70 -23.31
CA GLU A 17 -0.93 2.92 -22.20
C GLU A 17 -0.07 2.93 -20.93
N ARG A 18 1.24 2.68 -21.05
CA ARG A 18 2.13 2.52 -19.89
C ARG A 18 2.22 3.79 -19.04
N GLY A 19 2.24 4.96 -19.67
CA GLY A 19 2.23 6.25 -18.95
C GLY A 19 0.96 6.48 -18.14
N LEU A 20 -0.20 6.10 -18.67
CA LEU A 20 -1.48 6.20 -17.95
C LEU A 20 -1.56 5.20 -16.79
N HIS A 21 -1.10 3.97 -17.01
CA HIS A 21 -1.01 2.97 -15.94
C HIS A 21 -0.10 3.44 -14.80
N LEU A 22 1.04 4.06 -15.14
CA LEU A 22 1.97 4.61 -14.18
C LEU A 22 1.37 5.78 -13.39
N LEU A 23 0.72 6.73 -14.05
CA LEU A 23 0.02 7.84 -13.39
C LEU A 23 -1.08 7.35 -12.45
N ARG A 24 -1.86 6.34 -12.88
CA ARG A 24 -2.88 5.70 -12.04
C ARG A 24 -2.25 4.99 -10.85
N ALA A 25 -1.10 4.33 -11.03
CA ALA A 25 -0.37 3.69 -9.95
C ALA A 25 0.13 4.72 -8.92
N LEU A 26 0.77 5.80 -9.39
CA LEU A 26 1.20 6.91 -8.53
C LEU A 26 0.04 7.54 -7.77
N TYR A 27 -1.09 7.77 -8.43
CA TYR A 27 -2.29 8.29 -7.78
C TYR A 27 -2.77 7.39 -6.63
N ARG A 28 -2.76 6.06 -6.84
CA ARG A 28 -3.16 5.08 -5.81
C ARG A 28 -2.20 5.06 -4.63
N GLU A 29 -0.90 5.22 -4.86
CA GLU A 29 0.10 5.27 -3.78
C GLU A 29 0.09 6.61 -3.02
N LEU A 30 -0.33 7.70 -3.66
CA LEU A 30 -0.49 9.00 -3.00
C LEU A 30 -1.81 9.13 -2.24
N ARG A 31 -2.81 8.30 -2.54
CA ARG A 31 -4.10 8.36 -1.85
C ARG A 31 -4.01 8.18 -0.33
N PRO A 32 -3.22 7.23 0.23
CA PRO A 32 -3.11 7.04 1.68
C PRO A 32 -2.37 8.16 2.41
N SER A 33 -1.55 8.97 1.72
CA SER A 33 -0.81 10.07 2.36
C SER A 33 -1.66 11.32 2.56
N VAL A 34 -2.85 11.38 1.97
CA VAL A 34 -3.80 12.47 2.18
C VAL A 34 -4.58 12.22 3.47
N LEU A 35 -4.07 12.82 4.57
CA LEU A 35 -4.65 12.72 5.91
C LEU A 35 -5.93 13.56 6.09
N GLU A 36 -6.15 14.55 5.23
CA GLU A 36 -7.27 15.49 5.34
C GLU A 36 -8.54 14.92 4.66
N PRO A 37 -9.68 14.80 5.37
CA PRO A 37 -10.88 14.09 4.90
C PRO A 37 -11.56 14.73 3.67
N ASN A 38 -11.29 16.00 3.38
CA ASN A 38 -11.86 16.74 2.23
C ASN A 38 -10.82 17.14 1.19
N LYS A 39 -9.56 16.73 1.37
CA LYS A 39 -8.51 17.06 0.41
C LYS A 39 -8.44 15.93 -0.61
N HIS A 40 -8.48 16.30 -1.87
CA HIS A 40 -8.30 15.33 -2.93
C HIS A 40 -6.82 15.23 -3.31
N VAL A 41 -6.40 14.05 -3.74
CA VAL A 41 -5.01 13.77 -4.19
C VAL A 41 -4.55 14.79 -5.23
N TYR A 42 -5.44 15.29 -6.09
CA TYR A 42 -5.08 16.26 -7.12
C TYR A 42 -4.65 17.63 -6.59
N GLN A 43 -5.05 17.97 -5.37
CA GLN A 43 -4.69 19.22 -4.71
C GLN A 43 -3.33 19.14 -4.03
N THR A 44 -2.82 17.94 -3.79
CA THR A 44 -1.53 17.69 -3.14
C THR A 44 -0.39 18.24 -4.01
N PRO A 45 0.60 18.94 -3.42
CA PRO A 45 1.74 19.48 -4.16
C PRO A 45 2.51 18.39 -4.92
N ALA A 46 2.63 17.19 -4.35
CA ALA A 46 3.24 16.04 -5.00
C ALA A 46 2.54 15.66 -6.32
N TRP A 47 1.21 15.65 -6.35
CA TRP A 47 0.47 15.33 -7.57
C TRP A 47 0.62 16.43 -8.63
N LYS A 48 0.54 17.71 -8.22
CA LYS A 48 0.76 18.84 -9.13
C LYS A 48 2.15 18.80 -9.76
N TYR A 49 3.16 18.45 -8.96
CA TYR A 49 4.53 18.26 -9.44
C TYR A 49 4.61 17.13 -10.46
N ILE A 50 4.06 15.95 -10.17
CA ILE A 50 4.06 14.79 -11.10
C ILE A 50 3.40 15.16 -12.43
N VAL A 51 2.21 15.76 -12.38
CA VAL A 51 1.49 16.16 -13.60
C VAL A 51 2.29 17.20 -14.41
N LYS A 52 2.92 18.16 -13.73
CA LYS A 52 3.80 19.15 -14.37
C LYS A 52 5.00 18.45 -15.05
N THR A 53 5.73 17.59 -14.35
CA THR A 53 6.87 16.86 -14.90
C THR A 53 6.47 15.95 -16.05
N CYS A 54 5.31 15.30 -15.99
CA CYS A 54 4.81 14.48 -17.08
C CYS A 54 4.46 15.29 -18.34
N ARG A 55 4.03 16.55 -18.18
CA ARG A 55 3.72 17.46 -19.30
C ARG A 55 4.97 18.07 -19.92
N GLU A 56 5.97 18.37 -19.10
CA GLU A 56 7.25 18.96 -19.55
C GLU A 56 8.20 17.93 -20.15
N CYS A 57 7.93 16.64 -19.98
CA CYS A 57 8.74 15.58 -20.55
C CYS A 57 8.57 15.57 -22.08
N PRO A 58 9.63 15.81 -22.86
CA PRO A 58 9.54 15.74 -24.32
C PRO A 58 9.19 14.30 -24.75
N PRO A 59 8.49 14.12 -25.89
CA PRO A 59 8.32 12.81 -26.48
C PRO A 59 9.71 12.25 -26.79
N SER A 60 10.07 11.14 -26.12
CA SER A 60 11.31 10.43 -26.41
C SER A 60 11.29 9.95 -27.86
N GLU A 61 12.43 10.03 -28.55
CA GLU A 61 12.66 9.38 -29.85
C GLU A 61 12.05 7.96 -29.81
N PRO A 62 11.19 7.59 -30.78
CA PRO A 62 10.41 6.35 -30.74
C PRO A 62 11.30 5.15 -31.08
N SER A 63 12.24 4.83 -30.20
CA SER A 63 12.92 3.55 -30.19
C SER A 63 12.09 2.56 -29.37
N PRO A 64 11.63 1.44 -29.94
CA PRO A 64 10.87 0.42 -29.19
C PRO A 64 11.70 -0.26 -28.09
N GLU A 65 13.03 -0.15 -28.15
CA GLU A 65 13.96 -0.75 -27.20
C GLU A 65 14.29 0.18 -26.03
N THR A 66 14.05 1.48 -26.18
CA THR A 66 14.41 2.47 -25.17
C THR A 66 13.18 2.86 -24.35
N ILE A 67 13.06 2.29 -23.16
CA ILE A 67 12.08 2.77 -22.17
C ILE A 67 12.40 4.24 -21.88
N SER A 68 11.39 5.11 -22.02
CA SER A 68 11.54 6.53 -21.69
C SER A 68 12.14 6.68 -20.29
N PRO A 69 13.20 7.51 -20.12
CA PRO A 69 13.82 7.72 -18.83
C PRO A 69 12.81 8.21 -17.77
N ALA A 70 11.80 8.98 -18.19
CA ALA A 70 10.73 9.45 -17.31
C ALA A 70 9.83 8.30 -16.83
N LEU A 71 9.52 7.32 -17.69
CA LEU A 71 8.77 6.13 -17.29
C LEU A 71 9.56 5.31 -16.28
N ARG A 72 10.85 5.06 -16.55
CA ARG A 72 11.73 4.32 -15.64
C ARG A 72 11.82 4.98 -14.26
N VAL A 73 11.97 6.30 -14.22
CA VAL A 73 11.99 7.08 -12.97
C VAL A 73 10.65 6.98 -12.23
N GLY A 74 9.54 7.09 -12.95
CA GLY A 74 8.23 6.94 -12.31
C GLY A 74 7.97 5.53 -11.76
N GLU A 75 8.36 4.48 -12.50
CA GLU A 75 8.27 3.09 -12.03
C GLU A 75 9.12 2.85 -10.77
N TYR A 76 10.32 3.44 -10.73
CA TYR A 76 11.15 3.46 -9.53
C TYR A 76 10.41 4.09 -8.35
N TYR A 77 9.80 5.26 -8.52
CA TYR A 77 9.05 5.93 -7.45
C TYR A 77 7.83 5.14 -6.98
N VAL A 78 7.06 4.54 -7.89
CA VAL A 78 5.94 3.65 -7.51
C VAL A 78 6.46 2.50 -6.66
N SER A 79 7.57 1.87 -7.07
CA SER A 79 8.17 0.74 -6.36
C SER A 79 8.69 1.16 -4.98
N ALA A 80 9.34 2.32 -4.90
CA ALA A 80 9.84 2.88 -3.66
C ALA A 80 8.69 3.17 -2.66
N LEU A 81 7.63 3.84 -3.11
CA LEU A 81 6.47 4.16 -2.26
C LEU A 81 5.77 2.90 -1.74
N ARG A 82 5.60 1.89 -2.60
CA ARG A 82 5.07 0.58 -2.21
C ARG A 82 5.95 -0.11 -1.18
N GLY A 83 7.25 -0.13 -1.42
CA GLY A 83 8.25 -0.70 -0.51
C GLY A 83 8.22 -0.03 0.86
N THR A 84 8.15 1.31 0.91
CA THR A 84 8.02 2.06 2.17
C THR A 84 6.73 1.71 2.90
N ARG A 85 5.60 1.63 2.20
CA ARG A 85 4.32 1.25 2.82
C ARG A 85 4.37 -0.14 3.43
N GLU A 86 4.92 -1.09 2.69
CA GLU A 86 5.03 -2.48 3.15
C GLU A 86 6.03 -2.61 4.30
N TYR A 87 7.16 -1.91 4.22
CA TYR A 87 8.11 -1.79 5.31
C TYR A 87 7.43 -1.26 6.58
N LEU A 88 6.64 -0.18 6.49
CA LEU A 88 5.91 0.36 7.64
C LEU A 88 4.90 -0.65 8.20
N ARG A 89 4.17 -1.37 7.32
CA ARG A 89 3.25 -2.44 7.74
C ARG A 89 3.98 -3.51 8.53
N ILE A 90 5.09 -4.04 8.02
CA ILE A 90 5.90 -5.04 8.71
C ILE A 90 6.46 -4.45 10.01
N HIS A 91 7.04 -3.27 9.93
CA HIS A 91 7.63 -2.60 11.09
C HIS A 91 6.60 -2.39 12.21
N THR A 92 5.34 -2.02 11.93
CA THR A 92 4.31 -1.95 13.00
C THR A 92 4.03 -3.30 13.67
N VAL A 93 4.17 -4.41 12.96
CA VAL A 93 3.89 -5.76 13.48
C VAL A 93 5.08 -6.30 14.28
N TYR A 94 6.31 -5.97 13.89
CA TYR A 94 7.53 -6.60 14.40
C TYR A 94 8.41 -5.67 15.25
N LYS A 95 8.27 -4.34 15.16
CA LYS A 95 9.07 -3.40 15.95
C LYS A 95 8.79 -3.57 17.44
N GLY A 96 9.85 -3.64 18.23
CA GLY A 96 9.78 -3.61 19.69
C GLY A 96 9.29 -4.90 20.36
N LYS A 97 9.05 -5.99 19.60
CA LYS A 97 8.59 -7.27 20.16
C LYS A 97 9.71 -8.18 20.67
N GLY A 98 10.97 -7.73 20.67
CA GLY A 98 12.12 -8.54 21.09
C GLY A 98 12.24 -9.85 20.29
N GLU A 99 12.90 -10.84 20.88
CA GLU A 99 12.87 -12.22 20.37
C GLU A 99 11.50 -12.84 20.66
N ARG A 100 10.81 -13.32 19.62
CA ARG A 100 9.54 -14.04 19.79
C ARG A 100 9.80 -15.43 20.35
N SER A 101 8.88 -15.94 21.15
CA SER A 101 9.01 -17.30 21.67
C SER A 101 8.98 -18.32 20.51
N PRO A 102 9.63 -19.49 20.65
CA PRO A 102 9.58 -20.55 19.64
C PRO A 102 8.15 -20.96 19.27
N LYS A 103 7.22 -20.89 20.23
CA LYS A 103 5.79 -21.19 20.03
C LYS A 103 5.13 -20.18 19.10
N ASP A 104 5.33 -18.89 19.36
CA ASP A 104 4.76 -17.82 18.52
C ASP A 104 5.31 -17.91 17.09
N LEU A 105 6.61 -18.21 16.95
CA LEU A 105 7.23 -18.37 15.65
C LEU A 105 6.68 -19.58 14.89
N ALA A 106 6.48 -20.72 15.59
CA ALA A 106 5.87 -21.91 15.01
C ALA A 106 4.46 -21.60 14.49
N GLU A 107 3.63 -20.90 15.27
CA GLU A 107 2.28 -20.52 14.85
C GLU A 107 2.29 -19.60 13.61
N ILE A 108 3.18 -18.60 13.56
CA ILE A 108 3.30 -17.68 12.42
C ILE A 108 3.71 -18.42 11.14
N LEU A 109 4.61 -19.39 11.27
CA LEU A 109 5.11 -20.18 10.14
C LEU A 109 4.18 -21.35 9.76
N GLY A 110 3.14 -21.61 10.56
CA GLY A 110 2.24 -22.75 10.37
C GLY A 110 2.84 -24.09 10.81
N PHE A 111 3.85 -24.06 11.67
CA PHE A 111 4.42 -25.23 12.33
C PHE A 111 3.74 -25.51 13.68
N TYR A 112 3.82 -26.77 14.09
CA TYR A 112 3.36 -27.22 15.40
C TYR A 112 4.55 -27.47 16.31
N MET A 113 4.40 -27.15 17.59
CA MET A 113 5.41 -27.48 18.58
C MET A 113 5.29 -28.98 18.91
N PRO A 114 6.40 -29.72 19.13
CA PRO A 114 6.35 -31.17 19.41
C PRO A 114 5.48 -31.53 20.62
N ASP A 115 5.37 -30.60 21.58
CA ASP A 115 4.61 -30.78 22.81
C ASP A 115 3.12 -30.36 22.68
N ASP A 116 2.73 -29.69 21.59
CA ASP A 116 1.33 -29.34 21.34
C ASP A 116 0.60 -30.53 20.69
N PRO A 117 -0.64 -30.85 21.09
CA PRO A 117 -1.39 -31.94 20.49
C PRO A 117 -1.58 -31.68 18.99
N THR A 118 -1.22 -32.66 18.16
CA THR A 118 -1.42 -32.56 16.71
C THR A 118 -2.90 -32.29 16.42
N PRO A 119 -3.22 -31.27 15.60
CA PRO A 119 -4.61 -30.96 15.31
C PRO A 119 -5.24 -32.12 14.55
N ASP A 120 -6.18 -32.79 15.19
CA ASP A 120 -7.02 -33.79 14.55
C ASP A 120 -7.87 -33.08 13.47
N PRO A 121 -7.73 -33.43 12.17
CA PRO A 121 -8.49 -32.79 11.09
C PRO A 121 -10.01 -32.97 11.23
N ARG A 122 -10.48 -33.82 12.16
CA ARG A 122 -11.90 -34.04 12.44
C ARG A 122 -12.46 -33.15 13.55
N LYS A 123 -11.63 -32.48 14.34
CA LYS A 123 -12.07 -31.55 15.39
C LYS A 123 -12.05 -30.13 14.86
N LYS A 124 -13.20 -29.65 14.38
CA LYS A 124 -13.39 -28.22 14.10
C LYS A 124 -13.20 -27.45 15.42
N ASN A 125 -12.28 -26.49 15.42
CA ASN A 125 -12.03 -25.61 16.56
C ASN A 125 -13.31 -24.85 16.94
N HIS A 126 -14.01 -25.33 17.97
CA HIS A 126 -15.02 -24.53 18.66
C HIS A 126 -14.27 -23.47 19.45
N LYS A 127 -14.08 -22.30 18.83
CA LYS A 127 -13.48 -21.13 19.46
C LYS A 127 -14.50 -20.61 20.48
N THR A 128 -14.48 -21.11 21.71
CA THR A 128 -15.18 -20.47 22.82
C THR A 128 -14.51 -19.12 23.04
N ASN A 129 -15.24 -18.05 22.75
CA ASN A 129 -14.91 -16.71 23.21
C ASN A 129 -14.64 -16.79 24.73
N ARG A 130 -13.39 -16.52 25.14
CA ARG A 130 -13.13 -16.14 26.53
C ARG A 130 -13.51 -14.68 26.63
N ASP A 131 -14.68 -14.46 27.20
CA ASP A 131 -15.10 -13.19 27.78
C ASP A 131 -14.11 -12.84 28.90
N ASP A 132 -13.23 -11.87 28.68
CA ASP A 132 -12.52 -11.19 29.76
C ASP A 132 -13.26 -9.89 30.06
N SER A 133 -14.22 -10.01 30.98
CA SER A 133 -14.89 -8.92 31.68
C SER A 133 -13.87 -7.96 32.30
N ILE A 134 -13.82 -6.73 31.78
CA ILE A 134 -13.15 -5.60 32.42
C ILE A 134 -14.05 -5.13 33.58
N THR A 135 -13.75 -5.58 34.80
CA THR A 135 -14.21 -4.89 36.01
C THR A 135 -13.09 -3.95 36.46
N ASN A 136 -13.27 -2.64 36.32
CA ASN A 136 -12.57 -1.67 37.16
C ASN A 136 -13.56 -0.58 37.59
N THR A 137 -13.67 -0.47 38.90
CA THR A 137 -14.55 0.36 39.74
C THR A 137 -14.35 1.87 39.56
N PRO A 138 -15.39 2.69 39.81
CA PRO A 138 -15.24 4.14 39.87
C PRO A 138 -14.65 4.54 41.24
N ASN A 139 -13.55 5.29 41.23
CA ASN A 139 -13.06 5.98 42.42
C ASN A 139 -13.86 7.26 42.65
N SER A 140 -14.28 7.44 43.90
CA SER A 140 -14.93 8.60 44.51
C SER A 140 -14.12 9.88 44.41
#